data_AF-X1DSX5-F1
#
_entry.id   AF-X1DSX5-F1
#
_cell.length_a   1.000
_cell.length_b   1.000
_cell.length_c   1.000
_cell.angle_alpha   90.00
_cell.angle_beta   90.00
_cell.angle_gamma   90.00
#
_symmetry.space_group_name_H-M   'P 1'
#
loop_
_entity.id
_entity.type
_entity.pdbx_description
1 polymer ?
#
loop_
_entity_poly.entity_id
_entity_poly.type
_entity_poly.pdbx_seq_one_letter_code
_entity_poly.pdbx_strand_id
1 'polypeptide(L)'
;EELNRFNGKVKVDPEQVDPRLNRGLMVSSSRLELIAFCPYLYFLKYILKIKSPKEMIEDPVVWLDPSEKGIIFHQIFEEFYKKLKEISQAGFFVSPSYKSRWNILEDIVISHLLQKRKKLAPPNNLVYKHESKEILDSCRFFLHCEEEKYKGEIPTYLELAFGTRDNRNEELGKIKAIKLSLPGGKSISFQGKIDRIDKLDEDTYRIIDYKTGTPYGFSRSKYFQNGKQIQHALYALSLKKILAKAGISAFP
;
A
#
# COMPACT_ATOMS: atom_id res chain seq x y z
N GLU A 1 30.31 11.84 32.66
CA GLU A 1 30.95 11.07 31.56
C GLU A 1 30.60 11.72 30.23
N GLU A 2 31.56 11.90 29.33
CA GLU A 2 31.24 12.37 27.98
C GLU A 2 30.66 11.23 27.14
N LEU A 3 29.67 11.57 26.32
CA LEU A 3 29.11 10.65 25.36
C LEU A 3 30.18 10.29 24.29
N ASN A 4 30.37 9.01 24.04
CA ASN A 4 31.18 8.38 23.01
C ASN A 4 30.28 7.52 22.10
N ARG A 5 30.86 6.87 21.08
CA ARG A 5 30.08 6.12 20.08
C ARG A 5 29.26 4.94 20.65
N PHE A 6 29.57 4.48 21.86
CA PHE A 6 28.91 3.34 22.49
C PHE A 6 27.85 3.73 23.52
N ASN A 7 27.87 4.98 24.02
CA ASN A 7 26.91 5.45 25.02
C ASN A 7 26.11 6.70 24.59
N GLY A 8 26.24 7.18 23.35
CA GLY A 8 25.27 8.12 22.75
C GLY A 8 25.78 9.17 21.76
N LYS A 9 27.11 9.29 21.55
CA LYS A 9 27.68 10.21 20.55
C LYS A 9 27.67 9.57 19.16
N VAL A 10 26.53 9.65 18.49
CA VAL A 10 26.37 9.18 17.12
C VAL A 10 26.79 10.29 16.16
N LYS A 11 27.86 10.05 15.40
CA LYS A 11 28.19 10.90 14.24
C LYS A 11 27.39 10.38 13.03
N VAL A 12 26.49 11.20 12.52
CA VAL A 12 25.69 10.90 11.34
C VAL A 12 26.00 11.94 10.28
N ASP A 13 26.38 11.47 9.09
CA ASP A 13 26.59 12.33 7.94
C ASP A 13 25.23 12.75 7.33
N PRO A 14 24.87 14.05 7.35
CA PRO A 14 23.62 14.53 6.76
C PRO A 14 23.49 14.20 5.27
N GLU A 15 24.59 14.15 4.53
CA GLU A 15 24.56 13.84 3.09
C GLU A 15 24.13 12.40 2.81
N GLN A 16 24.19 11.51 3.81
CA GLN A 16 23.73 10.14 3.67
C GLN A 16 22.28 9.97 4.09
N VAL A 17 21.84 10.67 5.13
CA VAL A 17 20.56 10.38 5.81
C VAL A 17 19.46 11.41 5.60
N ASP A 18 19.81 12.63 5.18
CA ASP A 18 18.84 13.68 4.91
C ASP A 18 18.27 13.51 3.49
N PRO A 19 16.99 13.16 3.32
CA PRO A 19 16.39 12.98 2.00
C PRO A 19 16.35 14.25 1.15
N ARG A 20 16.62 15.43 1.75
CA ARG A 20 16.72 16.73 1.06
C ARG A 20 18.09 16.90 0.38
N LEU A 21 19.12 16.23 0.91
CA LEU A 21 20.50 16.27 0.39
C LEU A 21 20.78 15.03 -0.46
N ASN A 22 20.36 13.86 0.01
CA ASN A 22 20.54 12.59 -0.68
C ASN A 22 19.36 12.26 -1.60
N ARG A 23 19.48 12.56 -2.90
CA ARG A 23 18.43 12.23 -3.87
C ARG A 23 18.23 10.72 -4.09
N GLY A 24 19.22 9.90 -3.76
CA GLY A 24 19.13 8.44 -3.79
C GLY A 24 18.30 7.87 -2.64
N LEU A 25 18.07 8.65 -1.58
CA LEU A 25 17.29 8.26 -0.42
C LEU A 25 15.80 8.49 -0.68
N MET A 26 15.14 7.46 -1.20
CA MET A 26 13.70 7.50 -1.44
C MET A 26 12.93 7.36 -0.13
N VAL A 27 11.88 8.16 0.04
CA VAL A 27 10.99 8.13 1.20
C VAL A 27 9.60 7.64 0.83
N SER A 28 8.96 6.87 1.71
CA SER A 28 7.57 6.45 1.60
C SER A 28 6.66 7.31 2.47
N SER A 29 5.34 7.20 2.27
CA SER A 29 4.33 7.84 3.12
C SER A 29 4.52 7.45 4.59
N SER A 30 4.62 6.15 4.86
CA SER A 30 4.86 5.60 6.19
C SER A 30 6.13 6.14 6.87
N ARG A 31 7.19 6.42 6.09
CA ARG A 31 8.43 7.01 6.61
C ARG A 31 8.23 8.47 7.03
N LEU A 32 7.48 9.24 6.24
CA LEU A 32 7.16 10.64 6.53
C LEU A 32 6.15 10.78 7.68
N GLU A 33 5.16 9.89 7.74
CA GLU A 33 4.21 9.83 8.85
C GLU A 33 4.91 9.44 10.15
N LEU A 34 5.92 8.56 10.10
CA LEU A 34 6.69 8.17 11.29
C LEU A 34 7.46 9.34 11.92
N ILE A 35 8.07 10.23 11.11
CA ILE A 35 8.77 11.40 11.67
C ILE A 35 7.78 12.39 12.29
N ALA A 36 6.59 12.55 11.71
CA ALA A 36 5.52 13.37 12.29
C ALA A 36 4.93 12.74 13.57
N PHE A 37 4.88 11.40 13.63
CA PHE A 37 4.41 10.66 14.79
C PHE A 37 5.40 10.68 15.95
N CYS A 38 6.66 10.30 15.70
CA CYS A 38 7.72 10.21 16.69
C CYS A 38 9.11 10.36 16.03
N PRO A 39 9.74 11.55 16.10
CA PRO A 39 11.08 11.78 15.56
C PRO A 39 12.15 10.85 16.15
N TYR A 40 12.02 10.48 17.43
CA TYR A 40 12.96 9.54 18.06
C TYR A 40 12.87 8.14 17.45
N LEU A 41 11.66 7.64 17.22
CA LEU A 41 11.47 6.35 16.54
C LEU A 41 11.96 6.39 15.09
N TYR A 42 11.77 7.52 14.39
CA TYR A 42 12.36 7.74 13.08
C TYR A 42 13.89 7.67 13.13
N PHE A 43 14.51 8.31 14.12
CA PHE A 43 15.95 8.25 14.34
C PHE A 43 16.43 6.80 14.54
N LEU A 44 15.83 6.04 15.45
CA LEU A 44 16.19 4.64 15.68
C LEU A 44 16.04 3.78 14.40
N LYS A 45 14.91 3.91 13.70
CA LYS A 45 14.54 3.05 12.58
C LYS A 45 15.25 3.40 11.27
N TYR A 46 15.35 4.69 10.92
CA TYR A 46 15.83 5.13 9.61
C TYR A 46 17.24 5.73 9.63
N ILE A 47 17.69 6.26 10.78
CA ILE A 47 19.03 6.82 10.91
C ILE A 47 19.98 5.75 11.47
N LEU A 48 19.67 5.17 12.62
CA LEU A 48 20.48 4.11 13.23
C LEU A 48 20.23 2.72 12.61
N LYS A 49 19.14 2.56 11.86
CA LYS A 49 18.74 1.29 11.22
C LYS A 49 18.61 0.13 12.21
N ILE A 50 18.19 0.44 13.43
CA ILE A 50 17.91 -0.58 14.45
C ILE A 50 16.69 -1.38 13.98
N LYS A 51 16.86 -2.71 13.95
CA LYS A 51 15.79 -3.65 13.66
C LYS A 51 15.46 -4.39 14.93
N SER A 52 14.18 -4.56 15.22
CA SER A 52 13.77 -5.51 16.25
C SER A 52 14.35 -6.88 15.90
N PRO A 53 14.92 -7.62 16.87
CA PRO A 53 15.28 -9.00 16.63
C PRO A 53 14.04 -9.73 16.12
N LYS A 54 14.21 -10.55 15.08
CA LYS A 54 13.18 -11.50 14.67
C LYS A 54 13.20 -12.64 15.68
N GLU A 55 12.71 -12.39 16.88
CA GLU A 55 12.36 -13.51 17.76
C GLU A 55 11.22 -14.24 17.07
N MET A 56 11.49 -15.46 16.58
CA MET A 56 10.45 -16.36 16.09
C MET A 56 9.70 -16.89 17.32
N ILE A 57 9.00 -16.01 18.01
CA ILE A 57 7.97 -16.44 18.95
C ILE A 57 6.81 -16.85 18.04
N GLU A 58 6.79 -18.12 17.66
CA GLU A 58 5.64 -18.72 17.01
C GLU A 58 4.50 -18.68 18.02
N ASP A 59 3.59 -17.72 17.82
CA ASP A 59 2.37 -17.66 18.61
C ASP A 59 1.52 -18.91 18.25
N PRO A 60 1.28 -19.83 19.20
CA PRO A 60 0.58 -21.07 18.91
C PRO A 60 -0.87 -20.85 18.47
N VAL A 61 -1.42 -19.64 18.64
CA VAL A 61 -2.78 -19.27 18.26
C VAL A 61 -2.86 -18.35 17.03
N VAL A 62 -1.75 -17.90 16.47
CA VAL A 62 -1.74 -17.01 15.29
C VAL A 62 -0.93 -17.62 14.15
N TRP A 63 -1.55 -17.78 12.98
CA TRP A 63 -0.86 -18.13 11.75
C TRP A 63 -0.41 -16.89 10.98
N LEU A 64 -1.33 -15.95 10.72
CA LEU A 64 -1.05 -14.74 9.95
C LEU A 64 -1.08 -13.52 10.87
N ASP A 65 0.07 -12.90 11.05
CA ASP A 65 0.14 -11.60 11.71
C ASP A 65 -0.62 -10.53 10.89
N PRO A 66 -0.94 -9.36 11.49
CA PRO A 66 -1.70 -8.31 10.79
C PRO A 66 -1.06 -7.83 9.49
N SER A 67 0.27 -7.81 9.39
CA SER A 67 0.99 -7.43 8.17
C SER A 67 0.82 -8.49 7.09
N GLU A 68 0.90 -9.76 7.45
CA GLU A 68 0.70 -10.88 6.54
C GLU A 68 -0.75 -10.97 6.04
N LYS A 69 -1.72 -10.72 6.93
CA LYS A 69 -3.12 -10.55 6.55
C LYS A 69 -3.30 -9.38 5.57
N GLY A 70 -2.66 -8.24 5.82
CA GLY A 70 -2.66 -7.12 4.88
C GLY A 70 -2.19 -7.57 3.48
N ILE A 71 -0.99 -8.15 3.40
CA ILE A 71 -0.38 -8.58 2.13
C ILE A 71 -1.29 -9.54 1.36
N ILE A 72 -1.89 -10.54 2.02
CA ILE A 72 -2.75 -11.50 1.32
C ILE A 72 -4.01 -10.83 0.75
N PHE A 73 -4.62 -9.86 1.47
CA PHE A 73 -5.77 -9.13 0.95
C PHE A 73 -5.43 -8.30 -0.29
N HIS A 74 -4.32 -7.56 -0.27
CA HIS A 74 -3.87 -6.80 -1.46
C HIS A 74 -3.67 -7.73 -2.67
N GLN A 75 -3.03 -8.88 -2.47
CA GLN A 75 -2.80 -9.85 -3.53
C GLN A 75 -4.10 -10.44 -4.08
N ILE A 76 -5.04 -10.80 -3.20
CA ILE A 76 -6.37 -11.31 -3.59
C ILE A 76 -7.14 -10.25 -4.38
N PHE A 77 -7.19 -9.00 -3.91
CA PHE A 77 -7.96 -7.94 -4.56
C PHE A 77 -7.32 -7.52 -5.90
N GLU A 78 -5.99 -7.44 -5.97
CA GLU A 78 -5.27 -7.20 -7.21
C GLU A 78 -5.61 -8.29 -8.25
N GLU A 79 -5.50 -9.56 -7.88
CA GLU A 79 -5.79 -10.67 -8.80
C GLU A 79 -7.26 -10.69 -9.22
N PHE A 80 -8.18 -10.39 -8.29
CA PHE A 80 -9.60 -10.33 -8.58
C PHE A 80 -9.91 -9.29 -9.67
N TYR A 81 -9.41 -8.06 -9.50
CA TYR A 81 -9.64 -7.02 -10.51
C TYR A 81 -8.89 -7.26 -11.82
N LYS A 82 -7.74 -7.94 -11.80
CA LYS A 82 -7.08 -8.40 -13.03
C LYS A 82 -7.96 -9.39 -13.79
N LYS A 83 -8.51 -10.41 -13.12
CA LYS A 83 -9.44 -11.35 -13.75
C LYS A 83 -10.69 -10.67 -14.29
N LEU A 84 -11.24 -9.68 -13.56
CA LEU A 84 -12.37 -8.91 -14.07
C LEU A 84 -12.03 -8.13 -15.35
N LYS A 85 -10.83 -7.55 -15.44
CA LYS A 85 -10.36 -6.91 -16.68
C LYS A 85 -10.23 -7.90 -17.82
N GLU A 86 -9.66 -9.07 -17.58
CA GLU A 86 -9.46 -10.11 -18.59
C GLU A 86 -10.77 -10.57 -19.23
N ILE A 87 -11.85 -10.67 -18.43
CA ILE A 87 -13.18 -11.05 -18.92
C ILE A 87 -14.02 -9.84 -19.40
N SER A 88 -13.51 -8.62 -19.24
CA SER A 88 -14.16 -7.40 -19.72
C SER A 88 -14.00 -7.28 -21.24
N GLN A 89 -14.97 -6.61 -21.88
CA GLN A 89 -14.91 -6.34 -23.31
C GLN A 89 -14.38 -4.92 -23.55
N ALA A 90 -13.89 -4.65 -24.75
CA ALA A 90 -13.39 -3.33 -25.11
C ALA A 90 -14.47 -2.25 -24.86
N GLY A 91 -14.17 -1.29 -23.98
CA GLY A 91 -15.08 -0.20 -23.61
C GLY A 91 -16.14 -0.54 -22.55
N PHE A 92 -16.19 -1.76 -22.03
CA PHE A 92 -17.13 -2.13 -20.96
C PHE A 92 -16.45 -2.98 -19.86
N PHE A 93 -16.33 -2.39 -18.67
CA PHE A 93 -15.85 -3.11 -17.50
C PHE A 93 -16.99 -3.89 -16.85
N VAL A 94 -16.77 -5.20 -16.60
CA VAL A 94 -17.77 -6.02 -15.93
C VAL A 94 -17.94 -5.59 -14.47
N SER A 95 -19.19 -5.50 -14.01
CA SER A 95 -19.44 -5.14 -12.62
C SER A 95 -18.91 -6.20 -11.65
N PRO A 96 -18.45 -5.80 -10.44
CA PRO A 96 -18.05 -6.70 -9.37
C PRO A 96 -19.29 -7.29 -8.64
N SER A 97 -20.25 -7.83 -9.39
CA SER A 97 -21.50 -8.33 -8.81
C SER A 97 -21.26 -9.57 -7.94
N TYR A 98 -21.76 -9.56 -6.70
CA TYR A 98 -21.58 -10.65 -5.76
C TYR A 98 -22.10 -11.98 -6.34
N LYS A 99 -23.35 -11.98 -6.85
CA LYS A 99 -24.00 -13.17 -7.40
C LYS A 99 -23.21 -13.82 -8.53
N SER A 100 -22.54 -13.01 -9.36
CA SER A 100 -21.85 -13.47 -10.58
C SER A 100 -20.35 -13.64 -10.42
N ARG A 101 -19.74 -13.05 -9.37
CA ARG A 101 -18.28 -12.96 -9.21
C ARG A 101 -17.76 -13.62 -7.94
N TRP A 102 -18.63 -14.05 -7.01
CA TRP A 102 -18.20 -14.71 -5.78
C TRP A 102 -17.30 -15.92 -6.05
N ASN A 103 -17.68 -16.83 -6.94
CA ASN A 103 -16.88 -18.04 -7.23
C ASN A 103 -15.47 -17.70 -7.72
N ILE A 104 -15.33 -16.64 -8.55
CA ILE A 104 -14.02 -16.18 -9.02
C ILE A 104 -13.16 -15.71 -7.85
N LEU A 105 -13.74 -14.91 -6.94
CA LEU A 105 -13.03 -14.41 -5.77
C LEU A 105 -12.70 -15.54 -4.78
N GLU A 106 -13.61 -16.48 -4.57
CA GLU A 106 -13.42 -17.64 -3.71
C GLU A 106 -12.26 -18.52 -4.19
N ASP A 107 -12.20 -18.81 -5.49
CA ASP A 107 -11.10 -19.57 -6.09
C ASP A 107 -9.73 -18.87 -5.90
N ILE A 108 -9.70 -17.55 -6.06
CA ILE A 108 -8.50 -16.73 -5.80
C ILE A 108 -8.10 -16.86 -4.33
N VAL A 109 -9.04 -16.66 -3.40
CA VAL A 109 -8.77 -16.73 -1.95
C VAL A 109 -8.19 -18.10 -1.58
N ILE A 110 -8.80 -19.19 -2.05
CA ILE A 110 -8.33 -20.56 -1.79
C ILE A 110 -6.92 -20.76 -2.36
N SER A 111 -6.65 -20.31 -3.59
CA SER A 111 -5.33 -20.40 -4.21
C SER A 111 -4.27 -19.67 -3.37
N HIS A 112 -4.53 -18.44 -2.94
CA HIS A 112 -3.61 -17.66 -2.10
C HIS A 112 -3.37 -18.30 -0.73
N LEU A 113 -4.41 -18.81 -0.07
CA LEU A 113 -4.27 -19.51 1.21
C LEU A 113 -3.42 -20.77 1.07
N LEU A 114 -3.61 -21.56 0.02
CA LEU A 114 -2.79 -22.75 -0.27
C LEU A 114 -1.33 -22.39 -0.54
N GLN A 115 -1.09 -21.34 -1.32
CA GLN A 115 0.27 -20.85 -1.59
C GLN A 115 0.94 -20.31 -0.33
N LYS A 116 0.20 -19.58 0.51
CA LYS A 116 0.69 -19.04 1.77
C LYS A 116 1.05 -20.17 2.74
N ARG A 117 0.20 -21.19 2.86
CA ARG A 117 0.44 -22.38 3.70
C ARG A 117 1.70 -23.14 3.31
N LYS A 118 2.05 -23.20 2.02
CA LYS A 118 3.30 -23.82 1.54
C LYS A 118 4.55 -23.05 2.01
N LYS A 119 4.45 -21.73 2.17
CA LYS A 119 5.57 -20.86 2.55
C LYS A 119 5.65 -20.62 4.06
N LEU A 120 4.51 -20.62 4.74
CA LEU A 120 4.37 -20.39 6.17
C LEU A 120 3.38 -21.40 6.73
N ALA A 121 3.88 -22.39 7.47
CA ALA A 121 3.04 -23.42 8.05
C ALA A 121 2.17 -22.81 9.17
N PRO A 122 0.86 -23.10 9.20
CA PRO A 122 0.02 -22.74 10.33
C PRO A 122 0.41 -23.54 11.57
N PRO A 123 0.28 -22.98 12.79
CA PRO A 123 0.60 -23.69 14.03
C PRO A 123 -0.16 -25.01 14.18
N ASN A 124 -1.44 -25.01 13.80
CA ASN A 124 -2.28 -26.19 13.78
C ASN A 124 -3.45 -26.03 12.79
N ASN A 125 -4.17 -27.12 12.54
CA ASN A 125 -5.27 -27.14 11.56
C ASN A 125 -6.50 -26.33 12.00
N LEU A 126 -6.71 -26.13 13.31
CA LEU A 126 -7.82 -25.30 13.81
C LEU A 126 -7.57 -23.83 13.51
N VAL A 127 -6.36 -23.33 13.79
CA VAL A 127 -5.93 -21.96 13.47
C VAL A 127 -6.01 -21.72 11.96
N TYR A 128 -5.50 -22.66 11.16
CA TYR A 128 -5.60 -22.58 9.70
C TYR A 128 -7.05 -22.42 9.23
N LYS A 129 -7.96 -23.29 9.71
CA LYS A 129 -9.38 -23.24 9.32
C LYS A 129 -10.05 -21.94 9.77
N HIS A 130 -9.77 -21.50 10.99
CA HIS A 130 -10.33 -20.29 11.55
C HIS A 130 -9.91 -19.06 10.73
N GLU A 131 -8.60 -18.83 10.55
CA GLU A 131 -8.10 -17.66 9.82
C GLU A 131 -8.42 -17.71 8.32
N SER A 132 -8.45 -18.92 7.72
CA SER A 132 -8.93 -19.08 6.33
C SER A 132 -10.38 -18.65 6.19
N LYS A 133 -11.23 -19.00 7.17
CA LYS A 133 -12.63 -18.57 7.20
C LYS A 133 -12.75 -17.07 7.40
N GLU A 134 -11.98 -16.47 8.31
CA GLU A 134 -11.96 -15.01 8.50
C GLU A 134 -11.63 -14.26 7.21
N ILE A 135 -10.63 -14.74 6.45
CA ILE A 135 -10.24 -14.14 5.17
C ILE A 135 -11.37 -14.30 4.15
N LEU A 136 -11.97 -15.49 4.02
CA LEU A 136 -13.11 -15.72 3.13
C LEU A 136 -14.30 -14.81 3.47
N ASP A 137 -14.68 -14.72 4.74
CA ASP A 137 -15.79 -13.88 5.19
C ASP A 137 -15.49 -12.39 4.95
N SER A 138 -14.24 -11.96 5.15
CA SER A 138 -13.79 -10.60 4.81
C SER A 138 -13.89 -10.31 3.31
N CYS A 139 -13.53 -11.29 2.46
CA CYS A 139 -13.66 -11.17 1.01
C CYS A 139 -15.13 -11.15 0.55
N ARG A 140 -16.04 -11.86 1.23
CA ARG A 140 -17.49 -11.76 0.98
C ARG A 140 -17.99 -10.34 1.26
N PHE A 141 -17.64 -9.82 2.43
CA PHE A 141 -18.02 -8.46 2.83
C PHE A 141 -17.46 -7.42 1.86
N PHE A 142 -16.18 -7.57 1.48
CA PHE A 142 -15.54 -6.75 0.47
C PHE A 142 -16.33 -6.72 -0.84
N LEU A 143 -16.67 -7.88 -1.39
CA LEU A 143 -17.37 -7.96 -2.68
C LEU A 143 -18.76 -7.33 -2.62
N HIS A 144 -19.50 -7.51 -1.51
CA HIS A 144 -20.76 -6.80 -1.30
C HIS A 144 -20.57 -5.27 -1.29
N CYS A 145 -19.58 -4.77 -0.55
CA CYS A 145 -19.27 -3.35 -0.52
C CYS A 145 -18.87 -2.81 -1.91
N GLU A 146 -18.11 -3.58 -2.69
CA GLU A 146 -17.73 -3.19 -4.05
C GLU A 146 -18.95 -3.18 -4.98
N GLU A 147 -19.85 -4.17 -4.90
CA GLU A 147 -21.10 -4.18 -5.65
C GLU A 147 -21.98 -2.96 -5.34
N GLU A 148 -22.15 -2.61 -4.07
CA GLU A 148 -22.96 -1.47 -3.64
C GLU A 148 -22.37 -0.11 -4.08
N LYS A 149 -21.05 0.01 -4.10
CA LYS A 149 -20.36 1.27 -4.44
C LYS A 149 -20.13 1.46 -5.93
N TYR A 150 -20.24 0.40 -6.72
CA TYR A 150 -19.96 0.41 -8.14
C TYR A 150 -20.95 1.30 -8.90
N LYS A 151 -20.44 2.30 -9.60
CA LYS A 151 -21.21 3.25 -10.42
C LYS A 151 -20.82 3.24 -11.90
N GLY A 152 -20.05 2.23 -12.32
CA GLY A 152 -19.55 2.11 -13.69
C GLY A 152 -18.11 2.60 -13.88
N GLU A 153 -17.42 2.97 -12.81
CA GLU A 153 -15.99 3.29 -12.85
C GLU A 153 -15.14 2.11 -13.35
N ILE A 154 -14.01 2.42 -13.98
CA ILE A 154 -13.11 1.42 -14.54
C ILE A 154 -11.83 1.36 -13.71
N PRO A 155 -11.51 0.26 -13.03
CA PRO A 155 -10.25 0.09 -12.32
C PRO A 155 -9.08 0.10 -13.30
N THR A 156 -8.42 1.22 -13.53
CA THR A 156 -7.41 1.36 -14.60
C THR A 156 -6.05 0.85 -14.17
N TYR A 157 -5.59 1.20 -12.97
CA TYR A 157 -4.29 0.76 -12.48
C TYR A 157 -4.45 0.05 -11.13
N LEU A 158 -3.79 -1.10 -10.99
CA LEU A 158 -3.80 -1.92 -9.78
C LEU A 158 -2.36 -2.04 -9.29
N GLU A 159 -2.17 -1.90 -7.98
CA GLU A 159 -0.89 -2.07 -7.28
C GLU A 159 0.24 -1.29 -7.97
N LEU A 160 -0.07 -0.06 -8.41
CA LEU A 160 0.78 0.80 -9.21
C LEU A 160 1.99 1.28 -8.40
N ALA A 161 3.13 0.66 -8.62
CA ALA A 161 4.37 0.96 -7.92
C ALA A 161 5.21 2.02 -8.65
N PHE A 162 5.84 2.92 -7.88
CA PHE A 162 6.74 3.95 -8.40
C PHE A 162 7.93 4.16 -7.47
N GLY A 163 9.11 4.36 -8.06
CA GLY A 163 10.38 4.48 -7.33
C GLY A 163 10.88 3.18 -6.68
N THR A 164 10.08 2.13 -6.62
CA THR A 164 10.48 0.81 -6.09
C THR A 164 11.13 -0.07 -7.16
N ARG A 165 11.49 -1.31 -6.80
CA ARG A 165 12.02 -2.31 -7.74
C ARG A 165 10.95 -2.79 -8.73
N ASP A 166 9.70 -2.86 -8.28
CA ASP A 166 8.55 -3.37 -9.06
C ASP A 166 7.86 -2.25 -9.86
N ASN A 167 8.58 -1.17 -10.17
CA ASN A 167 8.03 0.05 -10.78
C ASN A 167 7.80 -0.03 -12.29
N ARG A 168 7.52 -1.21 -12.83
CA ARG A 168 7.17 -1.39 -14.23
C ARG A 168 5.67 -1.61 -14.34
N ASN A 169 5.05 -0.85 -15.23
CA ASN A 169 3.67 -1.03 -15.64
C ASN A 169 3.64 -1.23 -17.16
N GLU A 170 2.68 -2.00 -17.65
CA GLU A 170 2.56 -2.35 -19.08
C GLU A 170 2.27 -1.12 -19.94
N GLU A 171 1.40 -0.23 -19.47
CA GLU A 171 0.98 0.97 -20.20
C GLU A 171 1.89 2.17 -19.91
N LEU A 172 2.22 2.39 -18.64
CA LEU A 172 2.96 3.57 -18.17
C LEU A 172 4.49 3.37 -18.18
N GLY A 173 4.95 2.16 -18.52
CA GLY A 173 6.37 1.81 -18.54
C GLY A 173 7.03 1.87 -17.15
N LYS A 174 8.30 2.28 -17.10
CA LYS A 174 9.07 2.36 -15.85
C LYS A 174 8.84 3.68 -15.11
N ILE A 175 8.23 3.60 -13.93
CA ILE A 175 7.84 4.76 -13.12
C ILE A 175 8.88 5.05 -12.03
N LYS A 176 9.75 6.02 -12.29
CA LYS A 176 10.78 6.46 -11.33
C LYS A 176 10.14 7.12 -10.09
N ALA A 177 10.93 7.29 -9.04
CA ALA A 177 10.52 8.03 -7.85
C ALA A 177 10.08 9.46 -8.21
N ILE A 178 9.07 9.95 -7.50
CA ILE A 178 8.45 11.25 -7.74
C ILE A 178 9.17 12.32 -6.92
N LYS A 179 9.59 13.40 -7.58
CA LYS A 179 10.18 14.54 -6.89
C LYS A 179 9.07 15.37 -6.24
N LEU A 180 9.09 15.47 -4.91
CA LEU A 180 8.24 16.38 -4.14
C LEU A 180 9.02 17.65 -3.82
N SER A 181 8.48 18.80 -4.21
CA SER A 181 9.07 20.11 -3.91
C SER A 181 8.68 20.54 -2.49
N LEU A 182 9.63 21.11 -1.77
CA LEU A 182 9.46 21.65 -0.42
C LEU A 182 9.67 23.17 -0.44
N PRO A 183 9.18 23.91 0.58
CA PRO A 183 9.52 25.31 0.76
C PRO A 183 11.04 25.55 0.77
N GLY A 184 11.47 26.72 0.29
CA GLY A 184 12.89 27.07 0.21
C GLY A 184 13.66 26.35 -0.90
N GLY A 185 12.98 25.89 -1.96
CA GLY A 185 13.61 25.30 -3.15
C GLY A 185 14.16 23.89 -2.97
N LYS A 186 13.98 23.28 -1.79
CA LYS A 186 14.41 21.91 -1.49
C LYS A 186 13.46 20.89 -2.12
N SER A 187 13.90 19.64 -2.20
CA SER A 187 13.06 18.54 -2.71
C SER A 187 13.45 17.20 -2.14
N ILE A 188 12.53 16.25 -2.14
CA ILE A 188 12.74 14.86 -1.72
C ILE A 188 12.28 13.90 -2.82
N SER A 189 12.90 12.72 -2.87
CA SER A 189 12.50 11.62 -3.76
C SER A 189 11.47 10.73 -3.06
N PHE A 190 10.26 10.63 -3.62
CA PHE A 190 9.15 9.87 -3.04
C PHE A 190 8.90 8.58 -3.82
N GLN A 191 8.70 7.48 -3.09
CA GLN A 191 8.34 6.17 -3.64
C GLN A 191 7.08 5.65 -2.95
N GLY A 192 6.38 4.75 -3.63
CA GLY A 192 5.16 4.17 -3.09
C GLY A 192 4.54 3.14 -4.01
N LYS A 193 3.39 2.64 -3.57
CA LYS A 193 2.54 1.69 -4.28
C LYS A 193 1.10 2.09 -4.02
N ILE A 194 0.34 2.37 -5.09
CA ILE A 194 -1.08 2.75 -5.01
C ILE A 194 -1.91 1.50 -5.31
N ASP A 195 -2.73 1.07 -4.36
CA ASP A 195 -3.40 -0.23 -4.44
C ASP A 195 -4.38 -0.30 -5.62
N ARG A 196 -5.20 0.73 -5.80
CA ARG A 196 -6.12 0.81 -6.94
C ARG A 196 -6.42 2.25 -7.36
N ILE A 197 -6.49 2.45 -8.66
CA ILE A 197 -6.84 3.71 -9.30
C ILE A 197 -7.97 3.44 -10.29
N ASP A 198 -9.12 4.06 -10.06
CA ASP A 198 -10.28 3.99 -10.94
C ASP A 198 -10.36 5.25 -11.81
N LYS A 199 -10.60 5.08 -13.11
CA LYS A 199 -11.01 6.17 -14.00
C LYS A 199 -12.53 6.36 -13.86
N LEU A 200 -12.93 7.57 -13.45
CA LEU A 200 -14.34 7.94 -13.29
C LEU A 200 -14.91 8.57 -14.57
N ASP A 201 -14.12 9.45 -15.19
CA ASP A 201 -14.38 10.11 -16.47
C ASP A 201 -13.04 10.37 -17.19
N GLU A 202 -13.01 11.19 -18.25
CA GLU A 202 -11.79 11.38 -19.06
C GLU A 202 -10.56 11.80 -18.26
N ASP A 203 -10.72 12.74 -17.31
CA ASP A 203 -9.61 13.36 -16.58
C ASP A 203 -9.68 13.14 -15.06
N THR A 204 -10.74 12.51 -14.55
CA THR A 204 -10.94 12.29 -13.11
C THR A 204 -10.60 10.87 -12.70
N TYR A 205 -9.71 10.76 -11.70
CA TYR A 205 -9.24 9.49 -11.15
C TYR A 205 -9.53 9.40 -9.65
N ARG A 206 -9.95 8.23 -9.20
CA ARG A 206 -10.16 7.92 -7.78
C ARG A 206 -9.10 6.94 -7.30
N ILE A 207 -8.43 7.29 -6.21
CA ILE A 207 -7.49 6.39 -5.53
C ILE A 207 -8.22 5.66 -4.42
N ILE A 208 -8.03 4.34 -4.38
CA ILE A 208 -8.51 3.45 -3.32
C ILE A 208 -7.29 2.81 -2.68
N ASP A 209 -7.21 2.91 -1.36
CA ASP A 209 -6.20 2.25 -0.52
C ASP A 209 -6.93 1.27 0.41
N TYR A 210 -6.53 0.00 0.36
CA TYR A 210 -7.16 -1.07 1.11
C TYR A 210 -6.59 -1.13 2.52
N LYS A 211 -7.45 -1.01 3.52
CA LYS A 211 -7.09 -1.14 4.93
C LYS A 211 -7.93 -2.21 5.61
N THR A 212 -7.25 -3.11 6.31
CA THR A 212 -7.85 -4.23 7.06
C THR A 212 -8.23 -3.86 8.50
N GLY A 213 -7.84 -2.66 8.95
CA GLY A 213 -8.15 -2.15 10.29
C GLY A 213 -9.40 -1.28 10.34
N THR A 214 -9.85 -0.95 11.55
CA THR A 214 -11.01 -0.08 11.75
C THR A 214 -10.76 1.35 11.27
N PRO A 215 -11.75 2.04 10.67
CA PRO A 215 -11.60 3.40 10.16
C PRO A 215 -11.53 4.49 11.25
N TYR A 216 -11.42 4.14 12.54
CA TYR A 216 -11.46 5.08 13.69
C TYR A 216 -10.50 6.29 13.60
N GLY A 217 -9.42 6.20 12.81
CA GLY A 217 -8.49 7.31 12.58
C GLY A 217 -8.92 8.34 11.53
N PHE A 218 -9.85 7.99 10.63
CA PHE A 218 -10.34 8.89 9.58
C PHE A 218 -11.47 9.76 10.13
N SER A 219 -11.09 10.92 10.66
CA SER A 219 -12.05 11.97 10.99
C SER A 219 -12.19 12.93 9.81
N ARG A 220 -13.44 13.19 9.38
CA ARG A 220 -13.74 14.22 8.37
C ARG A 220 -13.25 15.63 8.76
N SER A 221 -12.92 15.88 10.03
CA SER A 221 -12.42 17.17 10.50
C SER A 221 -10.90 17.23 10.69
N LYS A 222 -10.16 16.13 10.50
CA LYS A 222 -8.69 16.06 10.69
C LYS A 222 -7.99 15.38 9.53
N TYR A 223 -8.14 15.92 8.32
CA TYR A 223 -7.68 15.34 7.05
C TYR A 223 -6.24 14.80 7.05
N PHE A 224 -5.30 15.47 7.74
CA PHE A 224 -3.89 15.08 7.75
C PHE A 224 -3.36 14.62 9.11
N GLN A 225 -4.17 14.67 10.17
CA GLN A 225 -3.78 14.32 11.54
C GLN A 225 -2.39 14.87 11.95
N ASN A 226 -2.13 16.15 11.71
CA ASN A 226 -0.82 16.80 11.96
C ASN A 226 0.37 16.13 11.24
N GLY A 227 0.15 15.66 10.00
CA GLY A 227 1.17 14.99 9.19
C GLY A 227 1.27 13.48 9.41
N LYS A 228 0.44 12.90 10.28
CA LYS A 228 0.42 11.46 10.58
C LYS A 228 -0.43 10.65 9.59
N GLN A 229 -1.16 11.34 8.71
CA GLN A 229 -2.03 10.72 7.72
C GLN A 229 -1.96 11.53 6.42
N ILE A 230 -0.92 11.30 5.62
CA ILE A 230 -0.65 12.06 4.39
C ILE A 230 -0.56 11.17 3.15
N GLN A 231 -0.59 9.83 3.32
CA GLN A 231 -0.51 8.86 2.24
C GLN A 231 -1.40 9.20 1.03
N HIS A 232 -2.70 9.44 1.25
CA HIS A 232 -3.67 9.71 0.18
C HIS A 232 -3.33 10.96 -0.64
N ALA A 233 -2.96 12.06 0.03
CA ALA A 233 -2.58 13.29 -0.66
C ALA A 233 -1.27 13.14 -1.43
N LEU A 234 -0.28 12.44 -0.85
CA LEU A 234 0.96 12.15 -1.55
C LEU A 234 0.73 11.25 -2.76
N TYR A 235 -0.19 10.29 -2.68
CA TYR A 235 -0.56 9.43 -3.79
C TYR A 235 -1.29 10.20 -4.88
N ALA A 236 -2.25 11.07 -4.55
CA ALA A 236 -2.92 11.93 -5.52
C ALA A 236 -1.93 12.85 -6.27
N LEU A 237 -1.03 13.51 -5.53
CA LEU A 237 0.02 14.34 -6.11
C LEU A 237 0.99 13.54 -6.99
N SER A 238 1.29 12.30 -6.59
CA SER A 238 2.17 11.42 -7.35
C SER A 238 1.51 10.94 -8.63
N LEU A 239 0.25 10.50 -8.55
CA LEU A 239 -0.54 10.05 -9.70
C LEU A 239 -0.64 11.15 -10.75
N LYS A 240 -0.98 12.38 -10.35
CA LYS A 240 -1.02 13.53 -11.26
C LYS A 240 0.29 13.71 -12.03
N LYS A 241 1.44 13.58 -11.36
CA LYS A 241 2.76 13.70 -12.00
C LYS A 241 3.09 12.51 -12.90
N ILE A 242 2.66 11.31 -12.53
CA ILE A 242 2.83 10.08 -13.33
C ILE A 242 2.04 10.20 -14.63
N LEU A 243 0.76 10.54 -14.55
CA LEU A 243 -0.13 10.68 -15.70
C LEU A 243 0.33 11.80 -16.64
N ALA A 244 0.67 12.98 -16.09
CA ALA A 244 1.19 14.09 -16.89
C ALA A 244 2.47 13.72 -17.67
N LYS A 245 3.36 12.89 -17.08
CA LYS A 245 4.56 12.40 -17.76
C LYS A 245 4.25 11.40 -18.87
N ALA A 246 3.15 10.66 -18.75
CA ALA A 246 2.65 9.76 -19.78
C ALA A 246 1.82 10.48 -20.85
N GLY A 247 1.66 11.81 -20.78
CA GLY A 247 0.84 12.58 -21.71
C GLY A 247 -0.67 12.45 -21.47
N ILE A 248 -1.07 11.93 -20.30
CA ILE A 248 -2.48 11.75 -19.90
C ILE A 248 -2.88 12.95 -19.04
N SER A 249 -3.95 13.65 -19.43
CA SER A 249 -4.55 14.73 -18.62
C SER A 249 -5.20 14.13 -17.38
N ALA A 250 -5.05 14.82 -16.24
CA ALA A 250 -5.66 14.41 -14.98
C ALA A 250 -5.94 15.64 -14.10
N PHE A 251 -7.21 15.82 -13.75
CA PHE A 251 -7.65 16.79 -12.75
C PHE A 251 -7.67 16.15 -11.36
N PRO A 252 -7.22 16.87 -10.31
CA PRO A 252 -7.30 16.39 -8.93
C PRO A 252 -8.74 16.38 -8.41
#